data_AF-A0A7V8XRR7-F1
#
_entry.id   AF-A0A7V8XRR7-F1
#
_cell.length_a   1.000
_cell.length_b   1.000
_cell.length_c   1.000
_cell.angle_alpha   90.00
_cell.angle_beta   90.00
_cell.angle_gamma   90.00
#
_symmetry.space_group_name_H-M   'P 1'
#
loop_
_entity.id
_entity.type
_entity.pdbx_description
1 polymer ?
#
loop_
_entity_poly.entity_id
_entity_poly.type
_entity_poly.pdbx_seq_one_letter_code
_entity_poly.pdbx_strand_id
1 'polypeptide(L)'
;MPLVFVIPGALKEFAGDRSEVRIAGEAASAGDALALLWRECPGARDRVLTELGVVRPHINVFVNGENIRHAGGLAAPVPANAEIVIVPAVSGGESDRRRCTWARTPLSIAYHDREWGVSVHDDRVFFEFVTLEGAQAGLSWETILKKRDAYREAFAGFDPVRVARFTPARVERLLRNEGIVRHRLKVASTVGNAKAFLAIQKEFGSFDAYVWRFVNGAPLVNGRATLNDVPARTAESDALSHDLLKRGFKFVGSTICYAFMQATGLVNDHTTDCFRYANRSTRTLSKVRGEASLPQSQPELRLRINVLDPLKDVRMQLQSGRSDLVSTARESRRALHFDFSVRVGKRPDGRPNFLGPFTQGPPGERFVYVNSGTLAGQPESCWTRRAKVPLTSVTWALIDAARRADAPLETDMPGIGGDGGPTCATVKGVAWRVRTA
;
A
#
# COMPACT_ATOMS: atom_id res chain seq x y z
N MET A 1 18.27 44.03 13.10
CA MET A 1 17.01 43.28 13.36
C MET A 1 17.40 41.82 13.58
N PRO A 2 16.67 41.02 14.39
CA PRO A 2 17.18 39.74 14.87
C PRO A 2 17.19 38.66 13.79
N LEU A 3 18.16 37.75 13.87
CA LEU A 3 18.14 36.49 13.12
C LEU A 3 17.06 35.57 13.70
N VAL A 4 16.33 34.86 12.84
CA VAL A 4 15.26 33.94 13.25
C VAL A 4 15.67 32.51 12.92
N PHE A 5 15.81 31.68 13.94
CA PHE A 5 16.09 30.25 13.77
C PHE A 5 14.81 29.44 13.93
N VAL A 6 14.45 28.67 12.91
CA VAL A 6 13.35 27.70 12.98
C VAL A 6 13.91 26.38 13.48
N ILE A 7 13.46 25.98 14.69
CA ILE A 7 13.98 24.81 15.41
C ILE A 7 13.07 23.60 15.13
N PRO A 8 13.61 22.52 14.52
CA PRO A 8 12.85 21.32 14.22
C PRO A 8 12.50 20.57 15.51
N GLY A 9 11.45 19.73 15.47
CA GLY A 9 10.97 18.99 16.64
C GLY A 9 12.07 18.23 17.40
N ALA A 10 13.02 17.63 16.68
CA ALA A 10 14.14 16.89 17.27
C ALA A 10 15.17 17.75 18.03
N LEU A 11 15.15 19.08 17.84
CA LEU A 11 16.05 20.02 18.52
C LEU A 11 15.33 20.90 19.54
N LYS A 12 14.00 20.82 19.64
CA LYS A 12 13.19 21.63 20.57
C LYS A 12 13.59 21.44 22.03
N GLU A 13 13.92 20.21 22.44
CA GLU A 13 14.38 19.91 23.80
C GLU A 13 15.65 20.71 24.19
N PHE A 14 16.53 21.00 23.23
CA PHE A 14 17.75 21.79 23.43
C PHE A 14 17.52 23.30 23.31
N ALA A 15 16.33 23.70 22.89
CA ALA A 15 15.90 25.08 22.73
C ALA A 15 14.83 25.50 23.75
N GLY A 16 14.60 24.70 24.81
CA GLY A 16 13.56 24.96 25.81
C GLY A 16 12.14 24.85 25.24
N ASP A 17 11.92 23.84 24.40
CA ASP A 17 10.68 23.53 23.66
C ASP A 17 10.19 24.60 22.65
N ARG A 18 11.02 25.62 22.39
CA ARG A 18 10.74 26.66 21.41
C ARG A 18 10.88 26.13 19.98
N SER A 19 9.89 26.41 19.13
CA SER A 19 9.97 26.17 17.67
C SER A 19 10.71 27.28 16.92
N GLU A 20 10.91 28.43 17.57
CA GLU A 20 11.62 29.58 17.02
C GLU A 20 12.55 30.17 18.08
N VAL A 21 13.80 30.47 17.70
CA VAL A 21 14.76 31.19 18.54
C VAL A 21 15.16 32.46 17.80
N ARG A 22 14.97 33.62 18.43
CA ARG A 22 15.31 34.92 17.87
C ARG A 22 16.53 35.47 18.57
N ILE A 23 17.59 35.75 17.80
CA ILE A 23 18.87 36.20 18.35
C ILE A 23 19.18 37.59 17.81
N ALA A 24 19.44 38.53 18.72
CA ALA A 24 19.92 39.87 18.35
C ALA A 24 21.39 39.79 17.93
N GLY A 25 21.70 40.26 16.73
CA GLY A 25 23.07 40.28 16.21
C GLY A 25 23.11 40.20 14.69
N GLU A 26 24.31 40.35 14.15
CA GLU A 26 24.62 40.17 12.74
C GLU A 26 25.60 39.01 12.59
N ALA A 27 25.49 38.28 11.48
CA ALA A 27 26.37 37.18 11.14
C ALA A 27 26.80 37.35 9.70
N ALA A 28 28.11 37.34 9.45
CA ALA A 28 28.63 37.45 8.08
C ALA A 28 28.40 36.13 7.31
N SER A 29 28.35 35.00 8.03
CA SER A 29 28.19 33.66 7.44
C SER A 29 27.22 32.77 8.22
N ALA A 30 26.80 31.67 7.59
CA ALA A 30 25.96 30.65 8.22
C ALA A 30 26.65 30.00 9.43
N GLY A 31 27.98 29.85 9.39
CA GLY A 31 28.78 29.39 10.52
C GLY A 31 28.74 30.35 11.70
N ASP A 32 28.87 31.65 11.46
CA ASP A 32 28.79 32.67 12.50
C ASP A 32 27.38 32.73 13.12
N ALA A 33 26.34 32.61 12.29
CA ALA A 33 24.97 32.58 12.75
C ALA A 33 24.69 31.35 13.63
N LEU A 34 25.13 30.17 13.22
CA LEU A 34 25.02 28.95 14.03
C LEU A 34 25.82 29.06 15.33
N ALA A 35 26.98 29.70 15.32
CA ALA A 35 27.76 29.94 16.54
C ALA A 35 26.99 30.80 17.57
N LEU A 36 26.20 31.78 17.11
CA LEU A 36 25.28 32.53 17.97
C LEU A 36 24.19 31.62 18.55
N LEU A 37 23.60 30.74 17.72
CA LEU A 37 22.59 29.77 18.18
C LEU A 37 23.16 28.82 19.25
N TRP A 38 24.41 28.37 19.13
CA TRP A 38 25.02 27.46 20.12
C TRP A 38 25.24 28.11 21.49
N ARG A 39 25.35 29.44 21.57
CA ARG A 39 25.44 30.13 22.86
C ARG A 39 24.11 30.07 23.63
N GLU A 40 23.00 30.15 22.91
CA GLU A 40 21.64 30.04 23.45
C GLU A 40 21.17 28.58 23.61
N CYS A 41 21.64 27.68 22.73
CA CYS A 41 21.20 26.29 22.64
C CYS A 41 22.42 25.35 22.49
N PRO A 42 23.29 25.24 23.51
CA PRO A 42 24.57 24.52 23.39
C PRO A 42 24.42 23.04 23.04
N GLY A 43 23.37 22.37 23.54
CA GLY A 43 23.10 20.96 23.24
C GLY A 43 22.71 20.66 21.79
N ALA A 44 22.30 21.68 21.02
CA ALA A 44 21.93 21.51 19.61
C ALA A 44 23.16 21.40 18.69
N ARG A 45 24.32 21.94 19.12
CA ARG A 45 25.56 21.98 18.31
C ARG A 45 25.95 20.59 17.82
N ASP A 46 26.03 19.62 18.72
CA ASP A 46 26.54 18.29 18.40
C ASP A 46 25.54 17.45 17.60
N ARG A 47 24.28 17.92 17.48
CA ARG A 47 23.25 17.33 16.62
C ARG A 47 23.25 17.90 15.21
N VAL A 48 23.85 19.08 15.01
CA VAL A 48 23.91 19.77 13.71
C VAL A 48 25.29 19.66 13.08
N LEU A 49 26.36 19.72 13.89
CA LEU A 49 27.75 19.61 13.45
C LEU A 49 28.37 18.27 13.89
N THR A 50 29.37 17.79 13.14
CA THR A 50 30.28 16.73 13.56
C THR A 50 31.35 17.28 14.51
N GLU A 51 32.13 16.39 15.10
CA GLU A 51 33.31 16.70 15.91
C GLU A 51 34.37 17.51 15.15
N LEU A 52 34.39 17.45 13.81
CA LEU A 52 35.27 18.24 12.95
C LEU A 52 34.69 19.62 12.60
N GLY A 53 33.55 20.00 13.18
CA GLY A 53 32.92 21.31 12.96
C GLY A 53 32.22 21.45 11.62
N VAL A 54 32.00 20.37 10.88
CA VAL A 54 31.24 20.38 9.61
C VAL A 54 29.78 19.98 9.84
N VAL A 55 28.86 20.52 9.03
CA VAL A 55 27.44 20.14 9.13
C VAL A 55 27.27 18.65 8.84
N ARG A 56 26.54 17.95 9.71
CA ARG A 56 26.31 16.51 9.56
C ARG A 56 25.68 16.20 8.19
N PRO A 57 26.06 15.11 7.51
CA PRO A 57 25.57 14.80 6.16
C PRO A 57 24.05 14.70 6.04
N HIS A 58 23.37 14.34 7.12
CA HIS A 58 21.91 14.21 7.20
C HIS A 58 21.23 15.44 7.82
N ILE A 59 21.90 16.59 7.95
CA ILE A 59 21.28 17.84 8.38
C ILE A 59 21.44 18.88 7.27
N ASN A 60 20.33 19.48 6.85
CA ASN A 60 20.31 20.60 5.94
C ASN A 60 20.07 21.89 6.72
N VAL A 61 20.79 22.94 6.35
CA VAL A 61 20.58 24.28 6.90
C VAL A 61 20.24 25.18 5.73
N PHE A 62 19.17 25.95 5.87
CA PHE A 62 18.70 26.89 4.86
C PHE A 62 18.81 28.31 5.41
N VAL A 63 19.23 29.25 4.57
CA VAL A 63 19.24 30.68 4.85
C VAL A 63 18.28 31.33 3.84
N ASN A 64 17.18 31.93 4.30
CA ASN A 64 16.11 32.47 3.47
C ASN A 64 15.60 31.49 2.38
N GLY A 65 15.54 30.20 2.73
CA GLY A 65 15.09 29.14 1.82
C GLY A 65 16.18 28.55 0.90
N GLU A 66 17.39 29.11 0.87
CA GLU A 66 18.51 28.56 0.09
C GLU A 66 19.37 27.62 0.95
N ASN A 67 19.64 26.40 0.47
CA ASN A 67 20.45 25.43 1.20
C ASN A 67 21.92 25.85 1.17
N ILE A 68 22.54 25.99 2.34
CA ILE A 68 23.92 26.47 2.44
C ILE A 68 24.92 25.59 1.68
N ARG A 69 24.62 24.31 1.45
CA ARG A 69 25.49 23.40 0.66
C ARG A 69 25.68 23.86 -0.78
N HIS A 70 24.69 24.56 -1.34
CA HIS A 70 24.78 25.13 -2.69
C HIS A 70 25.33 26.55 -2.68
N ALA A 71 25.46 27.18 -1.49
CA ALA A 71 25.87 28.56 -1.30
C ALA A 71 27.24 28.70 -0.57
N GLY A 72 28.09 27.67 -0.58
CA GLY A 72 29.44 27.74 0.02
C GLY A 72 29.57 27.13 1.43
N GLY A 73 28.59 26.34 1.86
CA GLY A 73 28.58 25.63 3.14
C GLY A 73 28.46 26.58 4.32
N LEU A 74 29.24 26.36 5.38
CA LEU A 74 29.23 27.26 6.55
C LEU A 74 29.72 28.67 6.22
N ALA A 75 30.43 28.88 5.10
CA ALA A 75 30.83 30.19 4.63
C ALA A 75 29.72 30.94 3.85
N ALA A 76 28.54 30.32 3.68
CA ALA A 76 27.42 30.95 2.96
C ALA A 76 27.04 32.29 3.61
N PRO A 77 26.90 33.38 2.82
CA PRO A 77 26.60 34.69 3.36
C PRO A 77 25.21 34.73 4.00
N VAL A 78 25.08 35.40 5.14
CA VAL A 78 23.80 35.58 5.82
C VAL A 78 23.39 37.05 5.76
N PRO A 79 22.31 37.40 5.02
CA PRO A 79 21.83 38.77 4.99
C PRO A 79 21.24 39.18 6.34
N ALA A 80 21.18 40.48 6.59
CA ALA A 80 20.49 41.00 7.75
C ALA A 80 19.04 40.48 7.79
N ASN A 81 18.60 39.99 8.95
CA ASN A 81 17.24 39.48 9.20
C ASN A 81 16.92 38.15 8.53
N ALA A 82 17.95 37.35 8.23
CA ALA A 82 17.74 36.04 7.64
C ALA A 82 16.92 35.12 8.55
N GLU A 83 16.01 34.38 7.93
CA GLU A 83 15.42 33.18 8.49
C GLU A 83 16.37 32.01 8.22
N ILE A 84 16.77 31.32 9.29
CA ILE A 84 17.67 30.18 9.24
C ILE A 84 16.90 28.95 9.69
N VAL A 85 16.70 28.01 8.77
CA VAL A 85 15.92 26.79 9.04
C VAL A 85 16.89 25.62 9.16
N ILE A 86 16.92 24.98 10.33
CA ILE A 86 17.65 23.73 10.52
C ILE A 86 16.69 22.59 10.26
N VAL A 87 16.93 21.85 9.19
CA VAL A 87 16.09 20.75 8.75
C VAL A 87 16.92 19.47 8.85
N PRO A 88 16.62 18.55 9.78
CA PRO A 88 17.16 17.20 9.62
C PRO A 88 16.70 16.72 8.25
N ALA A 89 17.62 16.19 7.44
CA ALA A 89 17.33 15.72 6.10
C ALA A 89 16.10 14.82 6.17
N VAL A 90 14.97 15.32 5.68
CA VAL A 90 13.75 14.55 5.50
C VAL A 90 13.91 13.74 4.22
N SER A 91 14.98 12.95 4.13
CA SER A 91 15.07 11.87 3.16
C SER A 91 14.27 10.72 3.73
N GLY A 92 12.93 10.83 3.67
CA GLY A 92 11.95 9.80 4.05
C GLY A 92 12.09 9.28 5.49
N GLY A 93 11.04 9.38 6.29
CA GLY A 93 10.96 8.54 7.49
C GLY A 93 10.96 7.05 7.11
N GLU A 94 12.15 6.44 7.02
CA GLU A 94 12.32 5.05 7.37
C GLU A 94 12.51 5.06 8.89
N SER A 95 11.41 4.89 9.63
CA SER A 95 11.50 4.01 10.80
C SER A 95 12.39 2.85 10.38
N ASP A 96 13.50 2.53 11.05
CA ASP A 96 14.38 1.41 10.69
C ASP A 96 13.53 0.20 10.27
N ARG A 97 13.27 0.09 8.95
CA ARG A 97 12.32 -0.85 8.39
C ARG A 97 13.19 -2.05 8.17
N ARG A 98 13.40 -2.79 9.25
CA ARG A 98 14.05 -4.09 9.17
C ARG A 98 13.37 -4.88 8.06
N ARG A 99 14.15 -5.35 7.11
CA ARG A 99 13.71 -6.15 5.96
C ARG A 99 14.20 -7.57 6.16
N CYS A 100 13.60 -8.50 5.44
CA CYS A 100 14.20 -9.82 5.31
C CYS A 100 15.64 -9.68 4.78
N THR A 101 16.57 -10.44 5.35
CA THR A 101 18.03 -10.32 5.11
C THR A 101 18.44 -10.55 3.65
N TRP A 102 17.58 -11.17 2.83
CA TRP A 102 17.82 -11.39 1.41
C TRP A 102 17.63 -10.12 0.56
N ALA A 103 16.82 -9.15 1.00
CA ALA A 103 16.52 -7.93 0.26
C ALA A 103 17.61 -6.85 0.46
N ARG A 104 18.65 -6.89 -0.38
CA ARG A 104 19.89 -6.10 -0.18
C ARG A 104 20.19 -5.08 -1.27
N THR A 105 19.63 -5.26 -2.47
CA THR A 105 19.83 -4.36 -3.62
C THR A 105 18.62 -3.44 -3.78
N PRO A 106 18.75 -2.24 -4.39
CA PRO A 106 17.59 -1.37 -4.64
C PRO A 106 16.44 -2.09 -5.36
N LEU A 107 16.77 -3.00 -6.29
CA LEU A 107 15.79 -3.80 -7.02
C LEU A 107 15.08 -4.83 -6.12
N SER A 108 15.83 -5.62 -5.36
CA SER A 108 15.26 -6.61 -4.43
C SER A 108 14.52 -5.96 -3.26
N ILE A 109 14.95 -4.79 -2.78
CA ILE A 109 14.25 -3.97 -1.79
C ILE A 109 12.89 -3.51 -2.32
N ALA A 110 12.85 -2.96 -3.55
CA ALA A 110 11.60 -2.51 -4.14
C ALA A 110 10.61 -3.67 -4.34
N TYR A 111 11.11 -4.83 -4.78
CA TYR A 111 10.32 -6.06 -4.92
C TYR A 111 9.81 -6.57 -3.56
N HIS A 112 10.68 -6.66 -2.56
CA HIS A 112 10.33 -7.06 -1.19
C HIS A 112 9.24 -6.17 -0.59
N ASP A 113 9.42 -4.84 -0.69
CA ASP A 113 8.56 -3.87 -0.02
C ASP A 113 7.16 -3.77 -0.64
N ARG A 114 7.04 -4.07 -1.94
CA ARG A 114 5.84 -3.77 -2.73
C ARG A 114 5.12 -4.99 -3.28
N GLU A 115 5.82 -6.09 -3.50
CA GLU A 115 5.29 -7.25 -4.23
C GLU A 115 5.39 -8.55 -3.43
N TRP A 116 6.55 -8.88 -2.87
CA TRP A 116 6.77 -10.18 -2.23
C TRP A 116 5.93 -10.35 -0.95
N GLY A 117 5.25 -11.49 -0.83
CA GLY A 117 4.32 -11.78 0.27
C GLY A 117 2.97 -11.04 0.19
N VAL A 118 2.72 -10.25 -0.86
CA VAL A 118 1.45 -9.55 -1.05
C VAL A 118 0.46 -10.44 -1.77
N SER A 119 -0.73 -10.63 -1.20
CA SER A 119 -1.77 -11.48 -1.77
C SER A 119 -2.19 -10.99 -3.17
N VAL A 120 -1.93 -11.82 -4.16
CA VAL A 120 -2.31 -11.61 -5.56
C VAL A 120 -3.69 -12.24 -5.83
N HIS A 121 -4.49 -11.56 -6.65
CA HIS A 121 -5.78 -12.06 -7.15
C HIS A 121 -5.97 -11.79 -8.66
N ASP A 122 -4.87 -11.74 -9.41
CA ASP A 122 -4.86 -11.52 -10.85
C ASP A 122 -4.18 -12.72 -11.55
N ASP A 123 -4.95 -13.43 -12.38
CA ASP A 123 -4.49 -14.62 -13.10
C ASP A 123 -3.28 -14.35 -14.01
N ARG A 124 -3.19 -13.17 -14.62
CA ARG A 124 -2.03 -12.80 -15.44
C ARG A 124 -0.78 -12.64 -14.58
N VAL A 125 -0.92 -12.09 -13.37
CA VAL A 125 0.18 -11.99 -12.40
C VAL A 125 0.58 -13.39 -11.92
N PHE A 126 -0.37 -14.29 -11.64
CA PHE A 126 -0.05 -15.68 -11.32
C PHE A 126 0.68 -16.39 -12.46
N PHE A 127 0.25 -16.20 -13.71
CA PHE A 127 0.91 -16.78 -14.87
C PHE A 127 2.33 -16.21 -15.09
N GLU A 128 2.52 -14.92 -14.83
CA GLU A 128 3.84 -14.27 -14.80
C GLU A 128 4.75 -14.94 -13.76
N PHE A 129 4.34 -15.00 -12.49
CA PHE A 129 5.17 -15.54 -11.42
C PHE A 129 5.46 -17.03 -11.58
N VAL A 130 4.47 -17.88 -11.90
CA VAL A 130 4.74 -19.32 -12.10
C VAL A 130 5.74 -19.57 -13.25
N THR A 131 5.77 -18.70 -14.26
CA THR A 131 6.75 -18.76 -15.34
C THR A 131 8.14 -18.29 -14.88
N LEU A 132 8.21 -17.16 -14.17
CA LEU A 132 9.48 -16.58 -13.71
C LEU A 132 10.17 -17.46 -12.65
N GLU A 133 9.41 -18.05 -11.73
CA GLU A 133 9.91 -18.98 -10.73
C GLU A 133 10.47 -20.25 -11.39
N GLY A 134 9.78 -20.77 -12.41
CA GLY A 134 10.31 -21.87 -13.23
C GLY A 134 11.59 -21.49 -13.99
N ALA A 135 11.69 -20.24 -14.45
CA ALA A 135 12.89 -19.72 -15.12
C ALA A 135 14.08 -19.58 -14.16
N GLN A 136 13.83 -19.35 -12.87
CA GLN A 136 14.85 -19.16 -11.84
C GLN A 136 15.67 -20.43 -11.53
N ALA A 137 15.19 -21.64 -11.83
CA ALA A 137 15.90 -22.87 -11.46
C ALA A 137 17.39 -22.86 -11.88
N GLY A 138 18.32 -22.84 -10.92
CA GLY A 138 19.77 -22.75 -11.16
C GLY A 138 20.32 -21.32 -11.31
N LEU A 139 19.55 -20.28 -10.96
CA LEU A 139 19.93 -18.86 -11.02
C LEU A 139 19.48 -18.12 -9.74
N SER A 140 20.03 -16.93 -9.52
CA SER A 140 19.53 -16.03 -8.47
C SER A 140 18.23 -15.34 -8.90
N TRP A 141 17.32 -15.08 -7.95
CA TRP A 141 16.10 -14.32 -8.20
C TRP A 141 16.41 -12.90 -8.71
N GLU A 142 17.48 -12.26 -8.22
CA GLU A 142 17.98 -10.97 -8.73
C GLU A 142 18.20 -10.98 -10.26
N THR A 143 18.72 -12.09 -10.80
CA THR A 143 18.92 -12.25 -12.24
C THR A 143 17.58 -12.26 -12.98
N ILE A 144 16.56 -12.89 -12.40
CA ILE A 144 15.21 -12.95 -12.97
C ILE A 144 14.53 -11.58 -12.88
N LEU A 145 14.62 -10.89 -11.74
CA LEU A 145 14.08 -9.53 -11.57
C LEU A 145 14.65 -8.55 -12.60
N LYS A 146 15.97 -8.58 -12.84
CA LYS A 146 16.63 -7.74 -13.87
C LYS A 146 16.14 -8.02 -15.29
N LYS A 147 15.66 -9.24 -15.55
CA LYS A 147 15.17 -9.68 -16.85
C LYS A 147 13.65 -9.59 -16.99
N ARG A 148 12.93 -9.24 -15.93
CA ARG A 148 11.47 -9.34 -15.84
C ARG A 148 10.74 -8.56 -16.93
N ASP A 149 11.20 -7.35 -17.26
CA ASP A 149 10.58 -6.55 -18.33
C ASP A 149 10.82 -7.15 -19.73
N ALA A 150 12.02 -7.67 -19.99
CA ALA A 150 12.28 -8.40 -21.23
C ALA A 150 11.44 -9.69 -21.34
N TYR A 151 11.19 -10.37 -20.22
CA TYR A 151 10.26 -11.49 -20.15
C TYR A 151 8.82 -11.06 -20.47
N ARG A 152 8.35 -9.94 -19.91
CA ARG A 152 7.01 -9.39 -20.21
C ARG A 152 6.86 -9.15 -21.71
N GLU A 153 7.83 -8.51 -22.35
CA GLU A 153 7.81 -8.29 -23.80
C GLU A 153 7.81 -9.63 -24.58
N ALA A 154 8.77 -10.49 -24.28
CA ALA A 154 8.97 -11.79 -24.93
C ALA A 154 7.70 -12.66 -24.92
N PHE A 155 7.01 -12.69 -23.77
CA PHE A 155 5.83 -13.50 -23.51
C PHE A 155 4.53 -12.70 -23.60
N ALA A 156 4.50 -11.63 -24.40
CA ALA A 156 3.28 -10.89 -24.75
C ALA A 156 2.48 -10.39 -23.53
N GLY A 157 3.19 -9.82 -22.56
CA GLY A 157 2.65 -9.34 -21.28
C GLY A 157 2.10 -10.45 -20.40
N PHE A 158 2.62 -11.69 -20.55
CA PHE A 158 2.12 -12.89 -19.87
C PHE A 158 0.62 -13.14 -20.10
N ASP A 159 0.13 -12.88 -21.30
CA ASP A 159 -1.22 -13.28 -21.70
C ASP A 159 -1.25 -14.79 -21.99
N PRO A 160 -1.88 -15.63 -21.14
CA PRO A 160 -1.86 -17.08 -21.35
C PRO A 160 -2.53 -17.49 -22.66
N VAL A 161 -3.55 -16.74 -23.14
CA VAL A 161 -4.21 -17.03 -24.43
C VAL A 161 -3.25 -16.80 -25.60
N ARG A 162 -2.45 -15.73 -25.55
CA ARG A 162 -1.48 -15.43 -26.61
C ARG A 162 -0.28 -16.37 -26.53
N VAL A 163 0.22 -16.65 -25.34
CA VAL A 163 1.40 -17.50 -25.13
C VAL A 163 1.11 -18.96 -25.51
N ALA A 164 -0.09 -19.48 -25.22
CA ALA A 164 -0.50 -20.83 -25.62
C ALA A 164 -0.47 -21.06 -27.15
N ARG A 165 -0.50 -19.99 -27.94
CA ARG A 165 -0.46 -20.01 -29.41
C ARG A 165 0.94 -19.81 -29.99
N PHE A 166 1.99 -19.71 -29.17
CA PHE A 166 3.34 -19.55 -29.68
C PHE A 166 3.77 -20.79 -30.48
N THR A 167 4.28 -20.56 -31.69
CA THR A 167 4.76 -21.60 -32.59
C THR A 167 6.20 -22.01 -32.25
N PRO A 168 6.67 -23.18 -32.72
CA PRO A 168 8.08 -23.57 -32.59
C PRO A 168 9.05 -22.51 -33.13
N ALA A 169 8.73 -21.88 -34.28
CA ALA A 169 9.54 -20.81 -34.84
C ALA A 169 9.65 -19.59 -33.91
N ARG A 170 8.56 -19.22 -33.20
CA ARG A 170 8.61 -18.14 -32.20
C ARG A 170 9.46 -18.53 -30.99
N VAL A 171 9.39 -19.78 -30.54
CA VAL A 171 10.25 -20.30 -29.46
C VAL A 171 11.72 -20.22 -29.84
N GLU A 172 12.09 -20.63 -31.05
CA GLU A 172 13.47 -20.53 -31.55
C GLU A 172 13.95 -19.07 -31.64
N ARG A 173 13.07 -18.12 -32.00
CA ARG A 173 13.39 -16.68 -31.94
C ARG A 173 13.62 -16.20 -30.52
N LEU A 174 12.80 -16.64 -29.56
CA LEU A 174 12.98 -16.27 -28.14
C LEU A 174 14.31 -16.78 -27.59
N LEU A 175 14.81 -17.93 -28.05
CA LEU A 175 16.12 -18.45 -27.64
C LEU A 175 17.30 -17.58 -28.10
N ARG A 176 17.08 -16.62 -29.00
CA ARG A 176 18.08 -15.62 -29.40
C ARG A 176 17.99 -14.33 -28.58
N ASN A 177 16.94 -14.15 -27.78
CA ASN A 177 16.76 -12.94 -26.97
C ASN A 177 17.64 -13.01 -25.72
N GLU A 178 18.67 -12.15 -25.66
CA GLU A 178 19.60 -12.05 -24.51
C GLU A 178 18.97 -11.43 -23.26
N GLY A 179 17.85 -10.73 -23.44
CA GLY A 179 17.03 -10.19 -22.36
C GLY A 179 16.40 -11.26 -21.48
N ILE A 180 16.25 -12.51 -21.96
CA ILE A 180 15.69 -13.64 -21.18
C ILE A 180 16.73 -14.73 -20.92
N VAL A 181 16.38 -15.72 -20.09
CA VAL A 181 17.22 -16.92 -19.91
C VAL A 181 17.04 -17.84 -21.13
N ARG A 182 18.09 -17.95 -21.95
CA ARG A 182 18.12 -18.72 -23.21
C ARG A 182 18.24 -20.23 -22.98
N HIS A 183 17.31 -20.80 -22.23
CA HIS A 183 17.25 -22.23 -21.95
C HIS A 183 16.08 -22.89 -22.68
N ARG A 184 16.38 -23.75 -23.67
CA ARG A 184 15.40 -24.34 -24.59
C ARG A 184 14.18 -24.93 -23.90
N LEU A 185 14.40 -25.77 -22.88
CA LEU A 185 13.30 -26.44 -22.19
C LEU A 185 12.41 -25.48 -21.39
N LYS A 186 12.97 -24.40 -20.83
CA LYS A 186 12.22 -23.42 -20.00
C LYS A 186 11.36 -22.50 -20.86
N VAL A 187 11.90 -22.07 -22.00
CA VAL A 187 11.13 -21.27 -22.97
C VAL A 187 10.02 -22.13 -23.58
N ALA A 188 10.34 -23.36 -24.01
CA ALA A 188 9.35 -24.27 -24.57
C ALA A 188 8.25 -24.68 -23.57
N SER A 189 8.60 -24.90 -22.29
CA SER A 189 7.60 -25.25 -21.27
C SER A 189 6.58 -24.16 -21.03
N THR A 190 6.94 -22.89 -21.18
CA THR A 190 6.03 -21.76 -20.94
C THR A 190 4.78 -21.83 -21.83
N VAL A 191 4.92 -22.30 -23.07
CA VAL A 191 3.79 -22.50 -24.00
C VAL A 191 2.88 -23.63 -23.53
N GLY A 192 3.45 -24.73 -23.04
CA GLY A 192 2.69 -25.85 -22.46
C GLY A 192 1.97 -25.45 -21.18
N ASN A 193 2.67 -24.75 -20.29
CA ASN A 193 2.13 -24.21 -19.05
C ASN A 193 0.96 -23.25 -19.33
N ALA A 194 1.05 -22.40 -20.36
CA ALA A 194 -0.07 -21.53 -20.76
C ALA A 194 -1.33 -22.32 -21.12
N LYS A 195 -1.19 -23.43 -21.86
CA LYS A 195 -2.33 -24.30 -22.21
C LYS A 195 -2.94 -24.96 -20.97
N ALA A 196 -2.09 -25.47 -20.07
CA ALA A 196 -2.53 -26.06 -18.81
C ALA A 196 -3.20 -25.03 -17.89
N PHE A 197 -2.69 -23.80 -17.86
CA PHE A 197 -3.27 -22.68 -17.12
C PHE A 197 -4.68 -22.34 -17.60
N LEU A 198 -4.88 -22.22 -18.92
CA LEU A 198 -6.21 -21.99 -19.50
C LEU A 198 -7.18 -23.15 -19.20
N ALA A 199 -6.70 -24.39 -19.15
CA ALA A 199 -7.52 -25.54 -18.76
C ALA A 199 -7.98 -25.45 -17.30
N ILE A 200 -7.09 -25.03 -16.38
CA ILE A 200 -7.45 -24.73 -14.98
C ILE A 200 -8.49 -23.62 -14.92
N GLN A 201 -8.31 -22.51 -15.64
CA GLN A 201 -9.30 -21.43 -15.67
C GLN A 201 -10.68 -21.93 -16.14
N LYS A 202 -10.74 -22.83 -17.11
CA LYS A 202 -11.99 -23.44 -17.57
C LYS A 202 -12.64 -24.32 -16.49
N GLU A 203 -11.86 -25.07 -15.72
CA GLU A 203 -12.35 -25.99 -14.68
C GLU A 203 -12.76 -25.28 -13.39
N PHE A 204 -11.98 -24.30 -12.94
CA PHE A 204 -12.15 -23.62 -11.65
C PHE A 204 -12.69 -22.19 -11.76
N GLY A 205 -12.97 -21.72 -12.99
CA GLY A 205 -13.37 -20.35 -13.29
C GLY A 205 -12.19 -19.36 -13.37
N SER A 206 -11.16 -19.54 -12.54
CA SER A 206 -9.91 -18.75 -12.57
C SER A 206 -8.76 -19.57 -11.98
N PHE A 207 -7.52 -19.16 -12.27
CA PHE A 207 -6.35 -19.76 -11.63
C PHE A 207 -6.22 -19.30 -10.17
N ASP A 208 -6.63 -18.06 -9.87
CA ASP A 208 -6.81 -17.53 -8.51
C ASP A 208 -7.66 -18.48 -7.65
N ALA A 209 -8.90 -18.76 -8.06
CA ALA A 209 -9.79 -19.65 -7.32
C ALA A 209 -9.22 -21.07 -7.15
N TYR A 210 -8.38 -21.52 -8.09
CA TYR A 210 -7.69 -22.80 -8.01
C TYR A 210 -6.56 -22.76 -6.96
N VAL A 211 -5.63 -21.81 -7.06
CA VAL A 211 -4.39 -21.81 -6.27
C VAL A 211 -4.67 -21.48 -4.79
N TRP A 212 -5.64 -20.62 -4.49
CA TRP A 212 -5.98 -20.27 -3.12
C TRP A 212 -6.58 -21.44 -2.31
N ARG A 213 -7.05 -22.50 -2.96
CA ARG A 213 -7.53 -23.72 -2.27
C ARG A 213 -6.43 -24.45 -1.51
N PHE A 214 -5.19 -24.35 -1.97
CA PHE A 214 -4.03 -24.98 -1.32
C PHE A 214 -3.66 -24.32 0.02
N VAL A 215 -4.26 -23.16 0.32
CA VAL A 215 -4.10 -22.43 1.58
C VAL A 215 -5.45 -22.10 2.22
N ASN A 216 -6.50 -22.86 1.89
CA ASN A 216 -7.85 -22.69 2.44
C ASN A 216 -8.44 -21.28 2.27
N GLY A 217 -8.08 -20.58 1.18
CA GLY A 217 -8.62 -19.27 0.83
C GLY A 217 -8.04 -18.08 1.60
N ALA A 218 -7.02 -18.29 2.44
CA ALA A 218 -6.37 -17.22 3.21
C ALA A 218 -4.84 -17.40 3.27
N PRO A 219 -4.05 -16.32 3.34
CA PRO A 219 -2.60 -16.45 3.41
C PRO A 219 -2.16 -17.22 4.65
N LEU A 220 -1.24 -18.17 4.48
CA LEU A 220 -0.54 -18.80 5.60
C LEU A 220 0.52 -17.82 6.12
N VAL A 221 0.33 -17.30 7.33
CA VAL A 221 1.29 -16.37 7.95
C VAL A 221 2.19 -17.15 8.90
N ASN A 222 3.45 -17.31 8.51
CA ASN A 222 4.41 -18.05 9.31
C ASN A 222 5.22 -17.10 10.19
N GLY A 223 5.31 -17.37 11.49
CA GLY A 223 6.10 -16.56 12.44
C GLY A 223 7.59 -16.91 12.47
N ARG A 224 8.25 -16.95 11.31
CA ARG A 224 9.67 -17.33 11.19
C ARG A 224 10.55 -16.24 11.79
N ALA A 225 11.43 -16.58 12.73
CA ALA A 225 12.30 -15.60 13.37
C ALA A 225 13.40 -15.13 12.40
N THR A 226 13.95 -16.05 11.63
CA THR A 226 15.05 -15.81 10.69
C THR A 226 14.83 -16.50 9.36
N LEU A 227 15.61 -16.12 8.34
CA LEU A 227 15.54 -16.75 7.02
C LEU A 227 15.93 -18.24 7.06
N ASN A 228 16.76 -18.66 8.03
CA ASN A 228 17.14 -20.06 8.20
C ASN A 228 15.96 -20.94 8.66
N ASP A 229 14.92 -20.33 9.21
CA ASP A 229 13.70 -21.04 9.64
C ASP A 229 12.73 -21.25 8.48
N VAL A 230 12.99 -20.65 7.31
CA VAL A 230 12.16 -20.78 6.10
C VAL A 230 12.54 -22.07 5.38
N PRO A 231 11.63 -23.06 5.27
CA PRO A 231 11.96 -24.32 4.61
C PRO A 231 12.05 -24.14 3.09
N ALA A 232 12.75 -25.06 2.43
CA ALA A 232 12.82 -25.07 0.96
C ALA A 232 11.53 -25.57 0.28
N ARG A 233 10.64 -26.25 1.03
CA ARG A 233 9.33 -26.77 0.60
C ARG A 233 8.45 -27.04 1.81
N THR A 234 7.14 -27.14 1.57
CA THR A 234 6.10 -27.42 2.58
C THR A 234 5.12 -28.47 2.05
N ALA A 235 4.22 -28.96 2.91
CA ALA A 235 3.18 -29.89 2.49
C ALA A 235 2.24 -29.26 1.45
N GLU A 236 1.98 -27.95 1.57
CA GLU A 236 1.14 -27.19 0.65
C GLU A 236 1.84 -27.01 -0.70
N SER A 237 3.14 -26.71 -0.72
CA SER A 237 3.89 -26.62 -1.98
C SER A 237 4.05 -27.99 -2.65
N ASP A 238 4.14 -29.07 -1.88
CA ASP A 238 4.14 -30.44 -2.38
C ASP A 238 2.83 -30.79 -3.07
N ALA A 239 1.71 -30.47 -2.43
CA ALA A 239 0.37 -30.67 -2.98
C ALA A 239 0.16 -29.85 -4.27
N LEU A 240 0.53 -28.56 -4.25
CA LEU A 240 0.42 -27.68 -5.42
C LEU A 240 1.30 -28.19 -6.57
N SER A 241 2.54 -28.56 -6.27
CA SER A 241 3.48 -29.09 -7.26
C SER A 241 2.95 -30.37 -7.91
N HIS A 242 2.49 -31.32 -7.09
CA HIS A 242 1.94 -32.58 -7.59
C HIS A 242 0.74 -32.36 -8.52
N ASP A 243 -0.18 -31.48 -8.13
CA ASP A 243 -1.39 -31.22 -8.92
C ASP A 243 -1.07 -30.45 -10.21
N LEU A 244 -0.19 -29.44 -10.17
CA LEU A 244 0.25 -28.72 -11.37
C LEU A 244 0.98 -29.65 -12.36
N LEU A 245 1.86 -30.54 -11.87
CA LEU A 245 2.54 -31.55 -12.70
C LEU A 245 1.52 -32.49 -13.36
N LYS A 246 0.52 -32.98 -12.60
CA LYS A 246 -0.56 -33.82 -13.12
C LYS A 246 -1.38 -33.11 -14.21
N ARG A 247 -1.50 -31.78 -14.12
CA ARG A 247 -2.19 -30.92 -15.09
C ARG A 247 -1.32 -30.54 -16.29
N GLY A 248 -0.08 -31.03 -16.36
CA GLY A 248 0.80 -30.86 -17.51
C GLY A 248 1.71 -29.62 -17.43
N PHE A 249 1.78 -28.94 -16.28
CA PHE A 249 2.82 -27.93 -16.07
C PHE A 249 4.20 -28.58 -16.00
N LYS A 250 5.22 -27.82 -16.40
CA LYS A 250 6.64 -28.17 -16.29
C LYS A 250 7.38 -27.05 -15.56
N PHE A 251 8.53 -27.39 -14.95
CA PHE A 251 9.32 -26.48 -14.11
C PHE A 251 8.52 -25.93 -12.92
N VAL A 252 7.70 -26.80 -12.30
CA VAL A 252 6.86 -26.50 -11.13
C VAL A 252 7.12 -27.48 -9.99
N GLY A 253 8.40 -27.81 -9.76
CA GLY A 253 8.79 -28.65 -8.61
C GLY A 253 8.44 -27.98 -7.28
N SER A 254 8.37 -28.73 -6.19
CA SER A 254 7.86 -28.20 -4.91
C SER A 254 8.58 -26.97 -4.39
N THR A 255 9.92 -26.91 -4.51
CA THR A 255 10.68 -25.69 -4.15
C THR A 255 10.31 -24.48 -5.00
N ILE A 256 10.05 -24.68 -6.29
CA ILE A 256 9.58 -23.61 -7.20
C ILE A 256 8.17 -23.18 -6.80
N CYS A 257 7.29 -24.13 -6.49
CA CYS A 257 5.94 -23.84 -6.02
C CYS A 257 5.95 -23.08 -4.69
N TYR A 258 6.84 -23.42 -3.77
CA TYR A 258 6.94 -22.70 -2.50
C TYR A 258 7.43 -21.25 -2.70
N ALA A 259 8.45 -21.03 -3.53
CA ALA A 259 8.89 -19.69 -3.90
C ALA A 259 7.77 -18.89 -4.57
N PHE A 260 7.03 -19.51 -5.49
CA PHE A 260 5.82 -18.92 -6.10
C PHE A 260 4.76 -18.55 -5.07
N MET A 261 4.47 -19.42 -4.10
CA MET A 261 3.50 -19.16 -3.03
C MET A 261 3.92 -17.96 -2.15
N GLN A 262 5.21 -17.85 -1.84
CA GLN A 262 5.77 -16.70 -1.12
C GLN A 262 5.68 -15.42 -1.96
N ALA A 263 6.09 -15.47 -3.23
CA ALA A 263 6.09 -14.33 -4.14
C ALA A 263 4.70 -13.74 -4.36
N THR A 264 3.68 -14.60 -4.41
CA THR A 264 2.29 -14.21 -4.70
C THR A 264 1.40 -14.10 -3.46
N GLY A 265 1.98 -14.23 -2.27
CA GLY A 265 1.31 -13.99 -0.99
C GLY A 265 0.27 -15.05 -0.61
N LEU A 266 0.35 -16.25 -1.17
CA LEU A 266 -0.32 -17.44 -0.58
C LEU A 266 0.31 -17.79 0.77
N VAL A 267 1.60 -17.53 0.91
CA VAL A 267 2.36 -17.65 2.16
C VAL A 267 3.03 -16.31 2.46
N ASN A 268 2.93 -15.85 3.70
CA ASN A 268 3.70 -14.75 4.22
C ASN A 268 4.85 -15.30 5.08
N ASP A 269 6.04 -15.32 4.48
CA ASP A 269 7.30 -15.74 5.10
C ASP A 269 8.24 -14.54 5.37
N HIS A 270 7.70 -13.32 5.45
CA HIS A 270 8.48 -12.23 6.03
C HIS A 270 8.91 -12.63 7.44
N THR A 271 10.18 -12.46 7.78
CA THR A 271 10.68 -12.75 9.13
C THR A 271 10.00 -11.85 10.16
N THR A 272 9.86 -12.30 11.41
CA THR A 272 9.08 -11.58 12.43
C THR A 272 9.61 -10.19 12.74
N ASP A 273 10.90 -9.94 12.49
CA ASP A 273 11.53 -8.63 12.60
C ASP A 273 11.29 -7.73 11.38
N CYS A 274 10.78 -8.26 10.27
CA CYS A 274 10.54 -7.50 9.06
C CYS A 274 9.32 -6.57 9.18
N PHE A 275 9.44 -5.32 8.73
CA PHE A 275 8.33 -4.36 8.74
C PHE A 275 7.10 -4.79 7.90
N ARG A 276 7.30 -5.75 6.98
CA ARG A 276 6.24 -6.33 6.15
C ARG A 276 5.56 -7.54 6.81
N TYR A 277 6.12 -8.10 7.88
CA TYR A 277 5.51 -9.23 8.60
C TYR A 277 4.14 -8.88 9.18
N ALA A 278 4.06 -7.79 9.94
CA ALA A 278 2.81 -7.31 10.55
C ALA A 278 1.88 -6.60 9.54
N ASN A 279 2.43 -6.16 8.41
CA ASN A 279 1.69 -5.36 7.43
C ASN A 279 0.90 -6.30 6.49
N ARG A 280 -0.30 -6.69 6.94
CA ARG A 280 -1.28 -7.53 6.20
C ARG A 280 -1.92 -6.81 5.01
N SER A 281 -1.14 -6.01 4.30
CA SER A 281 -1.57 -5.21 3.16
C SER A 281 -1.98 -6.14 2.02
N THR A 282 -3.27 -6.37 1.86
CA THR A 282 -3.91 -6.74 0.59
C THR A 282 -3.79 -5.55 -0.37
N ARG A 283 -2.56 -5.20 -0.77
CA ARG A 283 -2.34 -4.37 -1.94
C ARG A 283 -2.49 -5.28 -3.14
N THR A 284 -3.71 -5.45 -3.65
CA THR A 284 -3.88 -6.05 -4.97
C THR A 284 -2.99 -5.26 -5.94
N LEU A 285 -1.97 -5.90 -6.50
CA LEU A 285 -1.13 -5.33 -7.55
C LEU A 285 -2.00 -5.10 -8.79
N SER A 286 -2.71 -3.96 -8.82
CA SER A 286 -3.41 -3.47 -9.99
C SER A 286 -2.52 -2.45 -10.70
N LYS A 287 -2.12 -2.86 -11.91
CA LYS A 287 -1.28 -2.22 -12.94
C LYS A 287 -0.98 -0.72 -12.81
N VAL A 288 0.32 -0.40 -12.88
CA VAL A 288 0.83 0.84 -13.48
C VAL A 288 0.70 0.74 -15.01
N ARG A 289 0.27 1.85 -15.63
CA ARG A 289 -0.32 1.97 -16.98
C ARG A 289 0.60 1.63 -18.17
N GLY A 290 -0.04 1.12 -19.23
CA GLY A 290 0.33 1.17 -20.63
C GLY A 290 -0.88 0.74 -21.46
N GLU A 291 -1.44 1.65 -22.26
CA GLU A 291 -2.78 1.62 -22.87
C GLU A 291 -3.08 0.41 -23.77
N ALA A 292 -4.21 -0.26 -23.52
CA ALA A 292 -5.15 -0.78 -24.53
C ALA A 292 -6.42 -1.30 -23.82
N SER A 293 -7.55 -0.72 -24.22
CA SER A 293 -8.96 -0.94 -23.80
C SER A 293 -9.35 -2.34 -23.27
N LEU A 294 -9.91 -2.35 -22.05
CA LEU A 294 -10.62 -3.47 -21.40
C LEU A 294 -12.13 -3.45 -21.74
N PRO A 295 -12.83 -4.60 -21.74
CA PRO A 295 -14.29 -4.64 -21.87
C PRO A 295 -14.98 -4.11 -20.58
N GLN A 296 -16.13 -3.46 -20.77
CA GLN A 296 -16.86 -2.59 -19.84
C GLN A 296 -16.82 -2.95 -18.33
N SER A 297 -16.37 -1.99 -17.54
CA SER A 297 -16.49 -1.92 -16.08
C SER A 297 -17.94 -2.05 -15.61
N GLN A 298 -18.22 -2.93 -14.65
CA GLN A 298 -19.46 -2.81 -13.87
C GLN A 298 -19.48 -1.42 -13.20
N PRO A 299 -20.54 -0.62 -13.36
CA PRO A 299 -20.57 0.74 -12.83
C PRO A 299 -20.62 0.69 -11.30
N GLU A 300 -19.62 1.33 -10.68
CA GLU A 300 -19.58 1.56 -9.24
C GLU A 300 -20.74 2.47 -8.81
N LEU A 301 -21.38 2.14 -7.70
CA LEU A 301 -22.39 2.99 -7.08
C LEU A 301 -21.69 3.97 -6.14
N ARG A 302 -21.82 5.27 -6.44
CA ARG A 302 -21.33 6.35 -5.59
C ARG A 302 -22.26 6.54 -4.40
N LEU A 303 -21.68 6.60 -3.21
CA LEU A 303 -22.37 6.76 -1.94
C LEU A 303 -21.78 7.94 -1.17
N ARG A 304 -22.66 8.67 -0.47
CA ARG A 304 -22.30 9.75 0.45
C ARG A 304 -22.93 9.52 1.81
N ILE A 305 -22.16 9.65 2.88
CA ILE A 305 -22.67 9.73 4.25
C ILE A 305 -22.39 11.12 4.79
N ASN A 306 -23.43 11.84 5.19
CA ASN A 306 -23.31 13.12 5.88
C ASN A 306 -23.43 12.88 7.39
N VAL A 307 -22.45 13.38 8.14
CA VAL A 307 -22.49 13.41 9.60
C VAL A 307 -22.92 14.80 10.04
N LEU A 308 -24.11 14.89 10.63
CA LEU A 308 -24.72 16.13 11.09
C LEU A 308 -24.30 16.44 12.52
N ASP A 309 -23.93 17.69 12.78
CA ASP A 309 -23.50 18.20 14.08
C ASP A 309 -22.46 17.30 14.77
N PRO A 310 -21.31 17.04 14.12
CA PRO A 310 -20.25 16.21 14.70
C PRO A 310 -19.68 16.86 15.96
N LEU A 311 -19.37 16.04 16.96
CA LEU A 311 -18.79 16.52 18.22
C LEU A 311 -17.48 17.28 17.95
N LYS A 312 -17.31 18.44 18.58
CA LYS A 312 -16.14 19.29 18.42
C LYS A 312 -14.87 18.51 18.80
N ASP A 313 -13.81 18.70 18.01
CA ASP A 313 -12.49 18.09 18.22
C ASP A 313 -12.43 16.56 18.14
N VAL A 314 -13.53 15.89 17.78
CA VAL A 314 -13.57 14.45 17.47
C VAL A 314 -13.28 14.25 15.99
N ARG A 315 -12.25 13.45 15.70
CA ARG A 315 -11.98 13.01 14.33
C ARG A 315 -12.90 11.85 13.99
N MET A 316 -13.55 11.94 12.83
CA MET A 316 -14.32 10.84 12.26
C MET A 316 -13.69 10.38 10.95
N GLN A 317 -13.67 9.07 10.72
CA GLN A 317 -13.09 8.43 9.53
C GLN A 317 -13.93 7.23 9.08
N LEU A 318 -14.01 7.01 7.77
CA LEU A 318 -14.73 5.87 7.20
C LEU A 318 -13.85 4.62 7.20
N GLN A 319 -14.37 3.47 7.59
CA GLN A 319 -13.59 2.24 7.56
C GLN A 319 -13.59 1.58 6.18
N SER A 320 -12.40 1.28 5.68
CA SER A 320 -12.15 0.41 4.54
C SER A 320 -11.49 -0.89 5.03
N GLY A 321 -11.95 -2.04 4.55
CA GLY A 321 -11.45 -3.35 4.97
C GLY A 321 -11.62 -3.59 6.47
N ARG A 322 -10.62 -4.21 7.10
CA ARG A 322 -10.69 -4.59 8.53
C ARG A 322 -10.38 -3.44 9.49
N SER A 323 -9.58 -2.45 9.07
CA SER A 323 -9.08 -1.40 9.98
C SER A 323 -8.62 -0.10 9.30
N ASP A 324 -8.62 -0.02 7.96
CA ASP A 324 -8.12 1.17 7.28
C ASP A 324 -9.12 2.32 7.44
N LEU A 325 -8.61 3.54 7.63
CA LEU A 325 -9.42 4.72 7.92
C LEU A 325 -9.24 5.77 6.82
N VAL A 326 -10.34 6.09 6.14
CA VAL A 326 -10.39 7.12 5.09
C VAL A 326 -10.88 8.44 5.70
N SER A 327 -10.18 9.52 5.39
CA SER A 327 -10.42 10.87 5.93
C SER A 327 -11.76 11.46 5.50
N THR A 328 -12.37 12.26 6.38
CA THR A 328 -13.56 13.07 6.09
C THR A 328 -13.24 14.28 5.21
N ALA A 329 -14.21 14.70 4.39
CA ALA A 329 -14.24 16.06 3.86
C ALA A 329 -15.16 16.92 4.74
N ARG A 330 -14.74 18.15 5.03
CA ARG A 330 -15.54 19.10 5.83
C ARG A 330 -16.38 19.96 4.91
N GLU A 331 -17.70 19.89 5.08
CA GLU A 331 -18.66 20.64 4.28
C GLU A 331 -19.02 21.96 4.96
N SER A 332 -19.14 21.95 6.29
CA SER A 332 -19.36 23.15 7.08
C SER A 332 -18.86 22.96 8.52
N ARG A 333 -19.07 23.96 9.38
CA ARG A 333 -18.84 23.81 10.83
C ARG A 333 -19.78 22.78 11.48
N ARG A 334 -20.93 22.48 10.87
CA ARG A 334 -21.96 21.56 11.38
C ARG A 334 -22.11 20.28 10.57
N ALA A 335 -21.28 20.08 9.53
CA ALA A 335 -21.40 18.90 8.67
C ALA A 335 -20.04 18.41 8.16
N LEU A 336 -19.85 17.09 8.25
CA LEU A 336 -18.79 16.34 7.59
C LEU A 336 -19.43 15.39 6.58
N HIS A 337 -18.76 15.08 5.48
CA HIS A 337 -19.21 14.01 4.59
C HIS A 337 -18.10 13.04 4.23
N PHE A 338 -18.53 11.85 3.84
CA PHE A 338 -17.71 10.79 3.27
C PHE A 338 -18.26 10.43 1.90
N ASP A 339 -17.45 10.59 0.86
CA ASP A 339 -17.74 10.05 -0.46
C ASP A 339 -16.96 8.75 -0.67
N PHE A 340 -17.65 7.71 -1.13
CA PHE A 340 -17.05 6.40 -1.39
C PHE A 340 -17.85 5.63 -2.44
N SER A 341 -17.21 4.63 -3.03
CA SER A 341 -17.81 3.78 -4.05
C SER A 341 -17.93 2.35 -3.57
N VAL A 342 -19.01 1.69 -3.97
CA VAL A 342 -19.18 0.24 -3.78
C VAL A 342 -19.58 -0.41 -5.09
N ARG A 343 -19.25 -1.70 -5.23
CA ARG A 343 -19.78 -2.53 -6.30
C ARG A 343 -21.12 -3.12 -5.87
N VAL A 344 -22.04 -3.24 -6.81
CA VAL A 344 -23.37 -3.81 -6.57
C VAL A 344 -23.51 -5.10 -7.38
N GLY A 345 -23.57 -6.23 -6.69
CA GLY A 345 -23.95 -7.52 -7.24
C GLY A 345 -25.44 -7.81 -7.01
N LYS A 346 -25.92 -8.92 -7.58
CA LYS A 346 -27.28 -9.43 -7.35
C LYS A 346 -27.22 -10.65 -6.42
N ARG A 347 -28.07 -10.67 -5.40
CA ARG A 347 -28.25 -11.84 -4.51
C ARG A 347 -29.13 -12.90 -5.17
N PRO A 348 -29.11 -14.16 -4.67
CA PRO A 348 -30.03 -15.19 -5.13
C PRO A 348 -31.51 -14.81 -5.01
N ASP A 349 -31.87 -14.02 -3.99
CA ASP A 349 -33.24 -13.51 -3.77
C ASP A 349 -33.58 -12.26 -4.58
N GLY A 350 -32.72 -11.88 -5.53
CA GLY A 350 -32.92 -10.73 -6.41
C GLY A 350 -32.56 -9.37 -5.81
N ARG A 351 -32.33 -9.26 -4.49
CA ARG A 351 -31.95 -7.99 -3.85
C ARG A 351 -30.50 -7.58 -4.16
N PRO A 352 -30.15 -6.29 -4.01
CA PRO A 352 -28.76 -5.85 -4.17
C PRO A 352 -27.82 -6.50 -3.15
N ASN A 353 -26.59 -6.80 -3.57
CA ASN A 353 -25.48 -7.19 -2.70
C ASN A 353 -24.37 -6.13 -2.82
N PHE A 354 -24.06 -5.45 -1.74
CA PHE A 354 -22.99 -4.46 -1.72
C PHE A 354 -21.65 -5.14 -1.45
N LEU A 355 -20.69 -4.85 -2.31
CA LEU A 355 -19.36 -5.45 -2.35
C LEU A 355 -18.30 -4.35 -2.37
N GLY A 356 -17.12 -4.68 -1.86
CA GLY A 356 -15.99 -3.77 -1.83
C GLY A 356 -15.52 -3.53 -0.40
N PRO A 357 -14.44 -2.75 -0.25
CA PRO A 357 -13.74 -2.67 1.01
C PRO A 357 -14.53 -1.88 2.08
N PHE A 358 -15.44 -0.98 1.69
CA PHE A 358 -16.28 -0.22 2.63
C PHE A 358 -17.47 -1.03 3.18
N THR A 359 -17.82 -2.15 2.55
CA THR A 359 -19.02 -2.93 2.90
C THR A 359 -18.68 -4.05 3.90
N GLN A 360 -19.39 -4.07 5.01
CA GLN A 360 -19.20 -4.96 6.16
C GLN A 360 -20.47 -5.77 6.43
N GLY A 361 -20.38 -6.82 7.26
CA GLY A 361 -21.52 -7.67 7.59
C GLY A 361 -21.86 -8.72 6.52
N PRO A 362 -22.79 -9.64 6.78
CA PRO A 362 -23.19 -10.67 5.81
C PRO A 362 -23.96 -10.05 4.61
N PRO A 363 -24.10 -10.75 3.46
CA PRO A 363 -24.77 -10.23 2.27
C PRO A 363 -26.19 -9.69 2.49
N GLY A 364 -26.92 -10.17 3.50
CA GLY A 364 -28.27 -9.71 3.84
C GLY A 364 -28.33 -8.48 4.74
N GLU A 365 -27.23 -8.13 5.41
CA GLU A 365 -27.17 -7.10 6.45
C GLU A 365 -25.94 -6.23 6.22
N ARG A 366 -25.67 -5.86 4.96
CA ARG A 366 -24.50 -5.04 4.64
C ARG A 366 -24.62 -3.66 5.29
N PHE A 367 -23.50 -3.18 5.84
CA PHE A 367 -23.38 -1.85 6.44
C PHE A 367 -21.98 -1.27 6.21
N VAL A 368 -21.80 0.02 6.52
CA VAL A 368 -20.52 0.73 6.48
C VAL A 368 -20.15 1.22 7.88
N TYR A 369 -18.87 1.20 8.23
CA TYR A 369 -18.40 1.73 9.52
C TYR A 369 -17.94 3.19 9.40
N VAL A 370 -18.48 4.06 10.26
CA VAL A 370 -17.92 5.38 10.55
C VAL A 370 -17.29 5.30 11.94
N ASN A 371 -15.98 5.49 12.01
CA ASN A 371 -15.18 5.40 13.22
C ASN A 371 -14.96 6.81 13.80
N SER A 372 -14.93 6.94 15.12
CA SER A 372 -14.69 8.20 15.83
C SER A 372 -13.60 8.04 16.91
N GLY A 373 -12.74 9.07 17.06
CA GLY A 373 -11.67 9.12 18.07
C GLY A 373 -10.90 10.45 18.08
N THR A 374 -10.05 10.66 19.09
CA THR A 374 -9.21 11.86 19.30
C THR A 374 -7.72 11.51 19.19
N LEU A 375 -6.85 12.46 18.84
CA LEU A 375 -5.40 12.31 19.03
C LEU A 375 -4.71 13.64 19.36
N ALA A 376 -4.45 13.84 20.67
CA ALA A 376 -3.20 14.34 21.27
C ALA A 376 -3.25 14.18 22.81
N GLY A 377 -2.49 13.23 23.38
CA GLY A 377 -1.99 13.33 24.77
C GLY A 377 -2.76 12.72 25.95
N GLN A 378 -3.65 11.73 25.80
CA GLN A 378 -4.30 11.10 26.96
C GLN A 378 -4.36 9.56 26.86
N PRO A 379 -3.63 8.81 27.70
CA PRO A 379 -3.59 7.34 27.67
C PRO A 379 -4.80 6.63 28.32
N GLU A 380 -5.72 7.37 28.95
CA GLU A 380 -6.83 6.78 29.75
C GLU A 380 -8.25 7.11 29.26
N SER A 381 -8.44 7.79 28.13
CA SER A 381 -9.80 8.00 27.60
C SER A 381 -10.28 6.77 26.85
N CYS A 382 -11.31 6.11 27.37
CA CYS A 382 -12.09 5.14 26.60
C CYS A 382 -12.69 5.80 25.35
N TRP A 383 -12.94 4.96 24.33
CA TRP A 383 -13.81 5.16 23.17
C TRP A 383 -13.16 5.38 21.77
N THR A 384 -12.74 4.27 21.16
CA THR A 384 -12.66 4.01 19.71
C THR A 384 -14.02 3.54 19.17
N ARG A 385 -15.01 4.44 19.05
CA ARG A 385 -16.39 4.03 18.72
C ARG A 385 -16.60 3.84 17.22
N ARG A 386 -17.52 2.93 16.88
CA ARG A 386 -17.91 2.65 15.50
C ARG A 386 -19.42 2.72 15.34
N ALA A 387 -19.88 3.55 14.42
CA ALA A 387 -21.26 3.58 13.96
C ALA A 387 -21.41 2.65 12.74
N LYS A 388 -22.43 1.79 12.74
CA LYS A 388 -22.80 0.98 11.56
C LYS A 388 -23.91 1.70 10.82
N VAL A 389 -23.64 2.14 9.59
CA VAL A 389 -24.62 2.76 8.69
C VAL A 389 -25.14 1.66 7.75
N PRO A 390 -26.39 1.18 7.92
CA PRO A 390 -26.92 0.07 7.11
C PRO A 390 -27.10 0.45 5.64
N LEU A 391 -26.86 -0.51 4.75
CA LEU A 391 -27.16 -0.42 3.32
C LEU A 391 -28.46 -1.17 2.95
N THR A 392 -29.14 -1.73 3.95
CA THR A 392 -30.29 -2.62 3.77
C THR A 392 -31.53 -1.95 3.16
N SER A 393 -31.63 -0.62 3.27
CA SER A 393 -32.71 0.17 2.66
C SER A 393 -32.44 0.56 1.19
N VAL A 394 -31.24 0.30 0.66
CA VAL A 394 -30.91 0.59 -0.74
C VAL A 394 -31.49 -0.48 -1.67
N THR A 395 -32.42 -0.09 -2.53
CA THR A 395 -33.10 -0.96 -3.50
C THR A 395 -32.55 -0.78 -4.92
N TRP A 396 -32.84 -1.74 -5.83
CA TRP A 396 -32.51 -1.56 -7.25
C TRP A 396 -33.15 -0.29 -7.84
N ALA A 397 -34.37 0.05 -7.44
CA ALA A 397 -35.03 1.28 -7.88
C ALA A 397 -34.24 2.54 -7.52
N LEU A 398 -33.67 2.61 -6.31
CA LEU A 398 -32.80 3.71 -5.89
C LEU A 398 -31.47 3.73 -6.64
N ILE A 399 -30.85 2.56 -6.83
CA ILE A 399 -29.59 2.41 -7.58
C ILE A 399 -29.76 2.87 -9.02
N ASP A 400 -30.84 2.46 -9.67
CA ASP A 400 -31.13 2.83 -11.05
C ASP A 400 -31.50 4.31 -11.15
N ALA A 401 -32.21 4.87 -10.17
CA ALA A 401 -32.49 6.31 -10.11
C ALA A 401 -31.20 7.13 -9.96
N ALA A 402 -30.28 6.72 -9.09
CA ALA A 402 -28.98 7.36 -8.90
C ALA A 402 -28.12 7.33 -10.17
N ARG A 403 -28.11 6.18 -10.85
CA ARG A 403 -27.40 6.01 -12.13
C ARG A 403 -28.00 6.88 -13.25
N ARG A 404 -29.33 6.94 -13.34
CA ARG A 404 -30.02 7.80 -14.33
C ARG A 404 -29.75 9.28 -14.08
N ALA A 405 -29.68 9.70 -12.83
CA ALA A 405 -29.40 11.07 -12.44
C ALA A 405 -27.90 11.42 -12.45
N ASP A 406 -27.02 10.44 -12.71
CA ASP A 406 -25.56 10.52 -12.50
C ASP A 406 -25.17 11.19 -11.16
N ALA A 407 -25.86 10.80 -10.10
CA ALA A 407 -25.72 11.37 -8.76
C ALA A 407 -25.43 10.27 -7.72
N PRO A 408 -24.70 10.59 -6.64
CA PRO A 408 -24.51 9.63 -5.55
C PRO A 408 -25.84 9.36 -4.82
N LEU A 409 -25.97 8.16 -4.25
CA LEU A 409 -26.93 7.96 -3.17
C LEU A 409 -26.36 8.58 -1.89
N GLU A 410 -27.15 9.33 -1.16
CA GLU A 410 -26.76 9.95 0.10
C GLU A 410 -27.65 9.53 1.25
N THR A 411 -27.09 9.58 2.46
CA THR A 411 -27.82 9.44 3.71
C THR A 411 -27.20 10.32 4.79
N ASP A 412 -27.99 10.62 5.81
CA ASP A 412 -27.55 11.41 6.94
C ASP A 412 -27.48 10.54 8.20
N MET A 413 -26.48 10.79 9.03
CA MET A 413 -26.40 10.24 10.37
C MET A 413 -26.11 11.35 11.39
N PRO A 414 -26.64 11.26 12.61
CA PRO A 414 -26.22 12.16 13.67
C PRO A 414 -24.74 11.92 13.99
N GLY A 415 -24.03 12.99 14.37
CA GLY A 415 -22.66 12.91 14.89
C GLY A 415 -22.60 12.67 16.39
N ILE A 416 -23.68 12.94 17.11
CA ILE A 416 -23.81 12.78 18.56
C ILE A 416 -24.86 11.70 18.86
N GLY A 417 -24.50 10.73 19.68
CA GLY A 417 -25.37 9.65 20.16
C GLY A 417 -26.25 10.08 21.33
N GLY A 418 -27.19 9.20 21.72
CA GLY A 418 -28.12 9.47 22.83
C GLY A 418 -27.46 9.60 24.21
N ASP A 419 -26.20 9.17 24.35
CA ASP A 419 -25.39 9.32 25.56
C ASP A 419 -24.55 10.61 25.59
N GLY A 420 -24.72 11.49 24.60
CA GLY A 420 -23.93 12.72 24.46
C GLY A 420 -22.53 12.53 23.89
N GLY A 421 -22.08 11.29 23.67
CA GLY A 421 -20.82 10.96 23.00
C GLY A 421 -20.96 10.88 21.47
N PRO A 422 -19.87 10.57 20.73
CA PRO A 422 -19.98 10.32 19.30
C PRO A 422 -20.93 9.16 19.01
N THR A 423 -21.73 9.31 17.94
CA THR A 423 -22.65 8.26 17.50
C THR A 423 -21.92 6.93 17.32
N CYS A 424 -22.47 5.88 17.93
CA CYS A 424 -21.91 4.55 17.94
C CYS A 424 -22.99 3.49 17.82
N ALA A 425 -22.59 2.25 17.52
CA ALA A 425 -23.49 1.13 17.22
C ALA A 425 -24.31 1.36 15.93
N THR A 426 -25.34 0.55 15.70
CA THR A 426 -26.14 0.63 14.48
C THR A 426 -26.97 1.91 14.47
N VAL A 427 -26.76 2.74 13.44
CA VAL A 427 -27.53 3.97 13.22
C VAL A 427 -28.95 3.57 12.81
N LYS A 428 -29.94 4.02 13.60
CA LYS A 428 -31.36 3.77 13.34
C LYS A 428 -31.91 4.80 12.36
N GLY A 429 -32.90 4.40 11.55
CA GLY A 429 -33.60 5.33 10.65
C GLY A 429 -32.81 5.76 9.41
N VAL A 430 -31.72 5.07 9.05
CA VAL A 430 -30.92 5.37 7.85
C VAL A 430 -31.76 5.15 6.59
N ALA A 431 -32.08 6.26 5.91
CA ALA A 431 -32.75 6.28 4.62
C ALA A 431 -31.81 6.83 3.55
N TRP A 432 -31.57 6.03 2.51
CA TRP A 432 -30.77 6.44 1.37
C TRP A 432 -31.66 7.10 0.31
N ARG A 433 -31.20 8.20 -0.27
CA ARG A 433 -31.89 8.97 -1.31
C ARG A 433 -30.92 9.35 -2.42
N VAL A 434 -31.42 9.63 -3.61
CA VAL A 434 -30.58 10.21 -4.68
C VAL A 434 -30.26 11.64 -4.29
N ARG A 435 -28.97 12.01 -4.28
CA ARG A 435 -28.58 13.40 -4.03
C ARG A 435 -29.11 14.26 -5.18
N THR A 436 -29.92 15.26 -4.83
CA THR A 436 -30.34 16.29 -5.78
C THR A 436 -29.28 17.39 -5.79
N ALA A 437 -29.05 17.97 -6.97
CA ALA A 437 -28.05 19.03 -7.17
C ALA A 437 -28.44 20.33 -6.46
#